data_AF-A0A7V8XR13-F1
#
_entry.id   AF-A0A7V8XR13-F1
#
_cell.length_a   1.000
_cell.length_b   1.000
_cell.length_c   1.000
_cell.angle_alpha   90.00
_cell.angle_beta   90.00
_cell.angle_gamma   90.00
#
_symmetry.space_group_name_H-M   'P 1'
#
loop_
_entity.id
_entity.type
_entity.pdbx_description
1 polymer ?
#
loop_
_entity_poly.entity_id
_entity_poly.type
_entity_poly.pdbx_seq_one_letter_code
_entity_poly.pdbx_strand_id
1 'polypeptide(L)'
;MRAKKRYGQHFLQPAWADKLVAAVDPRADDRFLEIGPGPGALTLRLARRVSHLTAVEVDPDMVDLLRPRLPPNVVLIQEDFLDADFDRLASDGPVRVAGNLPYNVSSPILFKLLAAHRSTGRLLDATLMLQREVAERIEARAGGKTYGVLSIFLQLHADVRRVLALPPGAFRPTPGCIRSSSG
;
A
#
# COMPACT_ATOMS: atom_id res chain seq x y z
N MET A 1 -2.57 8.48 19.65
CA MET A 1 -1.31 8.17 18.95
C MET A 1 -0.91 9.34 18.07
N ARG A 2 0.27 9.90 18.27
CA ARG A 2 0.79 11.04 17.51
C ARG A 2 1.61 10.46 16.35
N ALA A 3 1.10 10.52 15.11
CA ALA A 3 1.84 10.07 13.94
C ALA A 3 3.19 10.81 13.90
N LYS A 4 4.31 10.08 13.93
CA LYS A 4 5.65 10.69 13.85
C LYS A 4 5.82 11.26 12.43
N LYS A 5 6.20 12.55 12.35
CA LYS A 5 6.44 13.26 11.08
C LYS A 5 7.42 12.53 10.13
N ARG A 6 8.29 11.66 10.66
CA ARG A 6 9.34 10.95 9.91
C ARG A 6 8.80 10.02 8.81
N TYR A 7 7.61 9.45 8.99
CA TYR A 7 7.05 8.45 8.06
C TYR A 7 5.84 8.96 7.26
N GLY A 8 5.42 10.22 7.44
CA GLY A 8 4.30 10.80 6.68
C GLY A 8 2.99 10.00 6.77
N GLN A 9 2.76 9.31 7.88
CA GLN A 9 1.67 8.33 8.01
C GLN A 9 0.29 9.00 8.10
N HIS A 10 -0.60 8.55 7.22
CA HIS A 10 -2.02 8.89 7.21
C HIS A 10 -2.83 7.61 7.31
N PHE A 11 -3.50 7.36 8.44
CA PHE A 11 -4.16 6.08 8.67
C PHE A 11 -5.57 6.07 8.11
N LEU A 12 -5.90 5.02 7.34
CA LEU A 12 -7.22 4.81 6.78
C LEU A 12 -8.23 4.54 7.90
N GLN A 13 -9.36 5.24 7.87
CA GLN A 13 -10.43 5.00 8.81
C GLN A 13 -11.16 3.69 8.48
N PRO A 14 -11.68 2.97 9.49
CA PRO A 14 -12.31 1.66 9.33
C PRO A 14 -13.33 1.57 8.18
N ALA A 15 -14.27 2.51 8.08
CA ALA A 15 -15.34 2.48 7.07
C ALA A 15 -14.84 2.52 5.61
N TRP A 16 -13.66 3.10 5.37
CA TRP A 16 -13.07 3.15 4.03
C TRP A 16 -12.23 1.91 3.73
N ALA A 17 -11.66 1.28 4.75
CA ALA A 17 -10.94 0.02 4.60
C ALA A 17 -11.87 -1.11 4.11
N ASP A 18 -13.13 -1.14 4.58
CA ASP A 18 -14.12 -2.12 4.11
C ASP A 18 -14.43 -1.96 2.61
N LYS A 19 -14.57 -0.71 2.13
CA LYS A 19 -14.77 -0.42 0.70
C LYS A 19 -13.56 -0.82 -0.14
N LEU A 20 -12.35 -0.59 0.37
CA LEU A 20 -11.13 -0.99 -0.32
C LEU A 20 -11.02 -2.50 -0.45
N VAL A 21 -11.30 -3.25 0.63
CA VAL A 21 -11.30 -4.72 0.58
C VAL A 21 -12.34 -5.25 -0.40
N ALA A 22 -13.52 -4.63 -0.47
CA ALA A 22 -14.52 -4.98 -1.48
C ALA A 22 -14.03 -4.72 -2.91
N ALA A 23 -13.31 -3.62 -3.14
CA ALA A 23 -12.73 -3.26 -4.43
C ALA A 23 -11.56 -4.18 -4.85
N VAL A 24 -10.75 -4.65 -3.88
CA VAL A 24 -9.69 -5.64 -4.09
C VAL A 24 -10.27 -7.01 -4.43
N ASP A 25 -11.46 -7.32 -3.90
CA ASP A 25 -12.16 -8.59 -4.10
C ASP A 25 -11.27 -9.82 -3.80
N PRO A 26 -10.77 -9.96 -2.55
CA PRO A 26 -9.89 -11.06 -2.17
C PRO A 26 -10.66 -12.38 -2.10
N ARG A 27 -10.01 -13.44 -2.59
CA ARG A 27 -10.45 -14.83 -2.53
C ARG A 27 -9.68 -15.60 -1.45
N ALA A 28 -10.24 -16.71 -0.97
CA ALA A 28 -9.69 -17.44 0.17
C ALA A 28 -8.29 -18.03 -0.12
N ASP A 29 -8.06 -18.40 -1.37
CA ASP A 29 -6.81 -18.93 -1.90
C ASP A 29 -5.81 -17.85 -2.31
N ASP A 30 -6.22 -16.58 -2.33
CA ASP A 30 -5.29 -15.48 -2.60
C ASP A 30 -4.23 -15.38 -1.50
N ARG A 31 -3.00 -15.07 -1.92
CA ARG A 31 -1.91 -14.66 -1.04
C ARG A 31 -1.72 -13.16 -1.17
N PHE A 32 -1.67 -12.46 -0.04
CA PHE A 32 -1.46 -11.03 -0.05
C PHE A 32 -0.12 -10.62 0.52
N LEU A 33 0.45 -9.57 -0.06
CA LEU A 33 1.55 -8.81 0.49
C LEU A 33 1.06 -7.37 0.77
N GLU A 34 1.00 -6.98 2.02
CA GLU A 34 0.62 -5.63 2.44
C GLU A 34 1.87 -4.78 2.74
N ILE A 35 1.94 -3.61 2.10
CA ILE A 35 3.01 -2.63 2.32
C ILE A 35 2.49 -1.51 3.23
N GLY A 36 3.13 -1.33 4.38
CA GLY A 36 2.77 -0.30 5.35
C GLY A 36 1.41 -0.53 6.00
N PRO A 37 1.22 -1.63 6.75
CA PRO A 37 -0.04 -1.95 7.41
C PRO A 37 -0.47 -0.91 8.48
N GLY A 38 0.50 -0.17 9.05
CA GLY A 38 0.24 0.78 10.12
C GLY A 38 -0.54 0.16 11.28
N PRO A 39 -1.65 0.76 11.75
CA PRO A 39 -2.48 0.22 12.82
C PRO A 39 -3.31 -1.03 12.45
N GLY A 40 -3.16 -1.56 11.23
CA GLY A 40 -3.83 -2.77 10.75
C GLY A 40 -5.23 -2.54 10.16
N ALA A 41 -5.53 -1.33 9.68
CA ALA A 41 -6.87 -1.01 9.17
C ALA A 41 -7.29 -1.92 8.01
N LEU A 42 -6.36 -2.18 7.08
CA LEU A 42 -6.54 -3.05 5.94
C LEU A 42 -6.12 -4.51 6.28
N THR A 43 -4.99 -4.69 6.95
CA THR A 43 -4.48 -6.00 7.44
C THR A 43 -5.55 -6.87 8.07
N LEU A 44 -6.25 -6.35 9.08
CA LEU A 44 -7.22 -7.13 9.86
C LEU A 44 -8.47 -7.50 9.06
N ARG A 45 -8.75 -6.80 7.96
CA ARG A 45 -9.89 -7.09 7.07
C ARG A 45 -9.50 -8.06 5.99
N LEU A 46 -8.34 -7.88 5.36
CA LEU A 46 -7.78 -8.84 4.41
C LEU A 46 -7.59 -10.21 5.05
N ALA A 47 -7.01 -10.25 6.26
CA ALA A 47 -6.76 -11.49 6.98
C ALA A 47 -8.04 -12.31 7.30
N ARG A 48 -9.22 -11.69 7.30
CA ARG A 48 -10.50 -12.42 7.45
C ARG A 48 -10.98 -13.10 6.18
N ARG A 49 -10.35 -12.81 5.04
CA ARG A 49 -10.80 -13.19 3.69
C ARG A 49 -9.83 -14.11 2.97
N VAL A 50 -8.56 -14.15 3.41
CA VAL A 50 -7.47 -14.83 2.72
C VAL A 50 -6.78 -15.84 3.64
N SER A 51 -6.22 -16.89 3.04
CA SER A 51 -5.50 -17.94 3.77
C SER A 51 -4.10 -17.51 4.23
N HIS A 52 -3.48 -16.54 3.55
CA HIS A 52 -2.14 -16.07 3.89
C HIS A 52 -1.95 -14.57 3.57
N LEU A 53 -1.40 -13.83 4.53
CA LEU A 53 -1.07 -12.42 4.38
C LEU A 53 0.31 -12.15 4.99
N THR A 54 1.21 -11.58 4.20
CA THR A 54 2.48 -11.02 4.68
C THR A 54 2.35 -9.51 4.75
N ALA A 55 2.68 -8.90 5.87
CA ALA A 55 2.67 -7.45 6.05
C ALA A 55 4.08 -6.94 6.34
N VAL A 56 4.52 -5.91 5.62
CA VAL A 56 5.85 -5.30 5.77
C VAL A 56 5.68 -3.88 6.32
N GLU A 57 6.22 -3.63 7.51
CA GLU A 57 6.15 -2.33 8.20
C GLU A 57 7.55 -1.87 8.60
N VAL A 58 7.86 -0.60 8.30
CA VAL A 58 9.16 0.00 8.61
C VAL A 58 9.17 0.64 9.99
N ASP A 59 8.01 1.07 10.49
CA ASP A 59 7.87 1.76 11.77
C ASP A 59 7.76 0.76 12.95
N PRO A 60 8.78 0.66 13.83
CA PRO A 60 8.75 -0.23 14.98
C PRO A 60 7.54 0.01 15.91
N ASP A 61 7.11 1.26 16.08
CA ASP A 61 5.98 1.56 16.96
C ASP A 61 4.68 0.96 16.40
N MET A 62 4.52 0.94 15.07
CA MET A 62 3.37 0.34 14.41
C MET A 62 3.45 -1.19 14.45
N VAL A 63 4.65 -1.76 14.33
CA VAL A 63 4.88 -3.19 14.51
C VAL A 63 4.45 -3.63 15.90
N ASP A 64 4.91 -2.94 16.95
CA ASP A 64 4.56 -3.26 18.34
C ASP A 64 3.07 -3.10 18.61
N LEU A 65 2.45 -2.08 18.01
CA LEU A 65 1.00 -1.86 18.11
C LEU A 65 0.18 -2.96 17.42
N LEU A 66 0.61 -3.40 16.25
CA LEU A 66 -0.15 -4.31 15.40
C LEU A 66 0.03 -5.77 15.81
N ARG A 67 1.26 -6.17 16.16
CA ARG A 67 1.64 -7.55 16.49
C ARG A 67 0.66 -8.28 17.42
N PRO A 68 0.20 -7.73 18.56
CA PRO A 68 -0.70 -8.45 19.47
C PRO A 68 -2.13 -8.65 18.93
N ARG A 69 -2.47 -8.03 17.80
CA ARG A 69 -3.81 -8.05 17.20
C ARG A 69 -3.88 -8.93 15.95
N LEU A 70 -2.75 -9.49 15.52
CA LEU A 70 -2.66 -10.23 14.27
C LEU A 70 -3.24 -11.64 14.42
N PRO A 71 -4.10 -12.07 13.47
CA PRO A 71 -4.52 -13.45 13.39
C PRO A 71 -3.37 -14.36 12.91
N PRO A 72 -3.45 -15.68 13.13
CA PRO A 72 -2.34 -16.62 12.88
C PRO A 72 -1.96 -16.76 11.41
N ASN A 73 -2.83 -16.36 10.48
CA ASN A 73 -2.56 -16.36 9.04
C ASN A 73 -1.79 -15.12 8.57
N VAL A 74 -1.36 -14.23 9.48
CA VAL A 74 -0.61 -13.03 9.14
C VAL A 74 0.83 -13.11 9.63
N VAL A 75 1.76 -12.92 8.71
CA VAL A 75 3.19 -12.78 8.98
C VAL A 75 3.55 -11.30 8.95
N LEU A 76 3.97 -10.74 10.09
CA LEU A 76 4.43 -9.35 10.17
C LEU A 76 5.95 -9.27 10.17
N ILE A 77 6.49 -8.58 9.17
CA ILE A 77 7.92 -8.37 8.96
C ILE A 77 8.23 -6.89 9.21
N GLN A 78 9.20 -6.64 10.10
CA GLN A 78 9.69 -5.29 10.37
C GLN A 78 10.89 -4.99 9.48
N GLU A 79 10.67 -4.28 8.38
CA GLU A 79 11.69 -4.00 7.37
C GLU A 79 11.24 -2.82 6.48
N ASP A 80 12.20 -2.12 5.86
CA ASP A 80 11.86 -1.20 4.77
C ASP A 80 11.54 -2.01 3.50
N PHE A 81 10.35 -1.82 2.95
CA PHE A 81 9.96 -2.49 1.71
C PHE A 81 10.89 -2.18 0.54
N LEU A 82 11.54 -1.00 0.51
CA LEU A 82 12.50 -0.65 -0.53
C LEU A 82 13.80 -1.45 -0.45
N ASP A 83 14.15 -1.96 0.72
CA ASP A 83 15.32 -2.80 0.94
C ASP A 83 14.98 -4.30 0.91
N ALA A 84 13.73 -4.65 1.19
CA ALA A 84 13.29 -6.05 1.29
C ALA A 84 13.36 -6.82 -0.04
N ASP A 85 13.85 -8.05 -0.01
CA ASP A 85 13.82 -8.92 -1.19
C ASP A 85 12.39 -9.38 -1.51
N PHE A 86 11.87 -9.00 -2.68
CA PHE A 86 10.52 -9.35 -3.10
C PHE A 86 10.35 -10.86 -3.33
N ASP A 87 11.37 -11.55 -3.84
CA ASP A 87 11.29 -13.00 -4.08
C ASP A 87 11.19 -13.78 -2.77
N ARG A 88 11.86 -13.28 -1.72
CA ARG A 88 11.71 -13.81 -0.36
C ARG A 88 10.31 -13.55 0.18
N LEU A 89 9.77 -12.35 0.00
CA LEU A 89 8.41 -11.99 0.46
C LEU A 89 7.30 -12.76 -0.28
N ALA A 90 7.54 -13.15 -1.52
CA ALA A 90 6.65 -13.95 -2.36
C ALA A 90 7.17 -15.39 -2.56
N SER A 91 7.92 -15.92 -1.59
CA SER A 91 8.57 -17.23 -1.71
C SER A 91 7.59 -18.39 -1.82
N ASP A 92 6.43 -18.27 -1.19
CA ASP A 92 5.39 -19.31 -1.15
C ASP A 92 4.43 -19.27 -2.36
N GLY A 93 4.69 -18.42 -3.35
CA GLY A 93 3.92 -18.35 -4.60
C GLY A 93 3.52 -16.94 -5.01
N PRO A 94 2.74 -16.80 -6.10
CA PRO A 94 2.26 -15.51 -6.57
C PRO A 94 1.42 -14.78 -5.53
N VAL A 95 1.59 -13.45 -5.46
CA VAL A 95 0.94 -12.57 -4.50
C VAL A 95 0.22 -11.42 -5.17
N ARG A 96 -0.84 -10.96 -4.50
CA ARG A 96 -1.51 -9.69 -4.76
C ARG A 96 -1.00 -8.67 -3.75
N VAL A 97 -0.67 -7.46 -4.21
CA VAL A 97 -0.14 -6.42 -3.32
C VAL A 97 -1.24 -5.44 -2.93
N ALA A 98 -1.29 -5.07 -1.66
CA ALA A 98 -2.14 -3.98 -1.21
C ALA A 98 -1.36 -3.03 -0.28
N GLY A 99 -1.75 -1.77 -0.17
CA GLY A 99 -1.04 -0.89 0.75
C GLY A 99 -1.46 0.56 0.72
N ASN A 100 -1.09 1.27 1.78
CA ASN A 100 -1.25 2.72 1.90
C ASN A 100 0.11 3.40 1.83
N LEU A 101 0.51 3.84 0.64
CA LEU A 101 1.91 4.22 0.45
C LEU A 101 2.17 5.65 0.97
N PRO A 102 3.23 5.87 1.74
CA PRO A 102 3.66 7.21 2.10
C PRO A 102 4.13 7.98 0.87
N TYR A 103 3.94 9.28 0.90
CA TYR A 103 4.07 10.14 -0.28
C TYR A 103 5.49 10.20 -0.83
N ASN A 104 6.46 10.29 0.07
CA ASN A 104 7.88 10.41 -0.24
C ASN A 104 8.48 9.14 -0.86
N VAL A 105 7.87 7.97 -0.64
CA VAL A 105 8.40 6.67 -1.12
C VAL A 105 7.49 5.97 -2.12
N SER A 106 6.30 6.52 -2.41
CA SER A 106 5.34 5.94 -3.35
C SER A 106 5.94 5.61 -4.73
N SER A 107 6.72 6.51 -5.33
CA SER A 107 7.30 6.28 -6.66
C SER A 107 8.40 5.21 -6.68
N PRO A 108 9.40 5.22 -5.77
CA PRO A 108 10.33 4.11 -5.62
C PRO A 108 9.64 2.76 -5.41
N ILE A 109 8.59 2.69 -4.58
CA ILE A 109 7.85 1.45 -4.33
C ILE A 109 7.18 0.94 -5.62
N LEU A 110 6.56 1.84 -6.40
CA LEU A 110 5.95 1.49 -7.69
C LEU A 110 6.98 0.94 -8.68
N PHE A 111 8.15 1.57 -8.79
CA PHE A 111 9.22 1.05 -9.65
C PHE A 111 9.73 -0.31 -9.19
N LYS A 112 9.86 -0.53 -7.88
CA LYS A 112 10.26 -1.82 -7.33
C LYS A 112 9.24 -2.91 -7.62
N LEU A 113 7.95 -2.64 -7.43
CA LEU A 113 6.86 -3.58 -7.77
C LEU A 113 6.86 -3.90 -9.27
N LEU A 114 7.06 -2.90 -10.13
CA LEU A 114 7.14 -3.12 -11.57
C LEU A 114 8.35 -3.97 -11.97
N ALA A 115 9.51 -3.73 -11.34
CA ALA A 115 10.70 -4.55 -11.53
C ALA A 115 10.44 -6.00 -11.11
N ALA A 116 9.83 -6.20 -9.94
CA ALA A 116 9.47 -7.52 -9.43
C ALA A 116 8.46 -8.26 -10.32
N HIS A 117 7.44 -7.56 -10.84
CA HIS A 117 6.51 -8.13 -11.81
C HIS A 117 7.25 -8.65 -13.06
N ARG A 118 8.17 -7.84 -13.59
CA ARG A 118 8.95 -8.18 -14.79
C ARG A 118 9.97 -9.30 -14.57
N SER A 119 10.58 -9.39 -13.39
CA SER A 119 11.64 -10.37 -13.12
C SER A 119 11.11 -11.71 -12.62
N THR A 120 10.06 -11.70 -11.79
CA THR A 120 9.62 -12.89 -11.04
C THR A 120 8.34 -13.51 -11.60
N GLY A 121 7.47 -12.71 -12.24
CA GLY A 121 6.11 -13.11 -12.57
C GLY A 121 5.21 -13.42 -11.36
N ARG A 122 5.68 -13.17 -10.13
CA ARG A 122 4.97 -13.49 -8.89
C ARG A 122 4.03 -12.37 -8.43
N LEU A 123 4.17 -11.16 -8.95
CA LEU A 123 3.21 -10.08 -8.68
C LEU A 123 2.03 -10.19 -9.65
N LEU A 124 0.86 -10.57 -9.14
CA LEU A 124 -0.38 -10.71 -9.94
C LEU A 124 -1.06 -9.37 -10.20
N ASP A 125 -1.30 -8.60 -9.13
CA ASP A 125 -1.84 -7.25 -9.19
C ASP A 125 -1.38 -6.43 -7.97
N ALA A 126 -1.58 -5.11 -8.02
CA ALA A 126 -1.31 -4.21 -6.91
C ALA A 126 -2.44 -3.17 -6.75
N THR A 127 -3.08 -3.14 -5.58
CA THR A 127 -4.09 -2.14 -5.22
C THR A 127 -3.53 -1.20 -4.16
N LEU A 128 -3.12 -0.01 -4.58
CA LEU A 128 -2.37 0.93 -3.75
C LEU A 128 -3.16 2.22 -3.54
N MET A 129 -3.20 2.70 -2.30
CA MET A 129 -3.65 4.05 -2.00
C MET A 129 -2.48 5.01 -2.19
N LEU A 130 -2.74 6.05 -3.00
CA LEU A 130 -1.79 7.08 -3.37
C LEU A 130 -2.43 8.44 -3.21
N GLN A 131 -1.62 9.50 -3.11
CA GLN A 131 -2.15 10.85 -3.27
C GLN A 131 -2.73 11.03 -4.66
N ARG A 132 -3.72 11.90 -4.73
CA ARG A 132 -4.38 12.26 -5.98
C ARG A 132 -3.38 12.69 -7.05
N GLU A 133 -2.39 13.50 -6.72
CA GLU A 133 -1.41 14.02 -7.68
C GLU A 133 -0.54 12.88 -8.26
N VAL A 134 -0.20 11.88 -7.44
CA VAL A 134 0.57 10.70 -7.89
C VAL A 134 -0.30 9.80 -8.76
N ALA A 135 -1.55 9.55 -8.37
CA ALA A 135 -2.49 8.78 -9.18
C ALA A 135 -2.75 9.43 -10.55
N GLU A 136 -3.00 10.75 -10.57
CA GLU A 136 -3.15 11.53 -11.80
C GLU A 136 -1.90 11.49 -12.68
N ARG A 137 -0.71 11.45 -12.07
CA ARG A 137 0.54 11.28 -12.81
C ARG A 137 0.62 9.91 -13.47
N ILE A 138 0.28 8.84 -12.75
CA ILE A 138 0.36 7.47 -13.29
C ILE A 138 -0.63 7.28 -14.44
N GLU A 139 -1.81 7.87 -14.35
CA GLU A 139 -2.87 7.80 -15.37
C GLU A 139 -2.69 8.80 -16.53
N ALA A 140 -1.67 9.66 -16.47
CA ALA A 140 -1.46 10.72 -17.45
C ALA A 140 -1.27 10.16 -18.87
N ARG A 141 -1.98 10.71 -19.85
CA ARG A 141 -1.80 10.37 -21.27
C ARG A 141 -0.60 11.09 -21.87
N ALA A 142 -0.04 10.50 -22.93
CA ALA A 142 1.06 11.10 -23.67
C ALA A 142 0.76 12.55 -24.10
N GLY A 143 1.74 13.44 -23.95
CA GLY A 143 1.63 14.86 -24.28
C GLY A 143 1.01 15.75 -23.19
N GLY A 144 0.54 15.18 -22.08
CA GLY A 144 0.06 15.96 -20.92
C GLY A 144 1.19 16.52 -20.05
N LYS A 145 0.92 17.58 -19.28
CA LYS A 145 1.90 18.20 -18.36
C LYS A 145 2.36 17.26 -17.23
N THR A 146 1.54 16.30 -16.85
CA THR A 146 1.83 15.28 -15.82
C THR A 146 2.39 14.00 -16.42
N TYR A 147 2.53 13.90 -17.74
CA TYR A 147 3.10 12.72 -18.39
C TYR A 147 4.61 12.69 -18.16
N GLY A 148 5.11 11.58 -17.63
CA GLY A 148 6.54 11.43 -17.39
C GLY A 148 6.97 9.98 -17.29
N VAL A 149 8.21 9.77 -16.84
CA VAL A 149 8.86 8.45 -16.75
C VAL A 149 7.98 7.43 -16.02
N LEU A 150 7.37 7.82 -14.89
CA LEU A 150 6.51 6.90 -14.12
C LEU A 150 5.25 6.47 -14.90
N SER A 151 4.59 7.40 -15.59
CA SER A 151 3.42 7.12 -16.44
C SER A 151 3.79 6.14 -17.56
N ILE A 152 4.91 6.41 -18.25
CA ILE A 152 5.41 5.58 -19.35
C ILE A 152 5.67 4.16 -18.89
N PHE A 153 6.47 3.99 -17.83
CA PHE A 153 6.85 2.66 -17.36
C PHE A 153 5.65 1.85 -16.86
N LEU A 154 4.77 2.46 -16.08
CA LEU A 154 3.62 1.73 -15.55
C LEU A 154 2.63 1.38 -16.67
N GLN A 155 2.28 2.31 -17.55
CA GLN A 155 1.32 2.03 -18.63
C GLN A 155 1.86 1.07 -19.70
N LEU A 156 3.18 1.00 -19.88
CA LEU A 156 3.80 0.05 -20.80
C LEU A 156 3.77 -1.39 -20.27
N HIS A 157 3.79 -1.56 -18.95
CA HIS A 157 3.99 -2.86 -18.31
C HIS A 157 2.81 -3.34 -17.45
N ALA A 158 1.80 -2.50 -17.21
CA ALA A 158 0.62 -2.83 -16.42
C ALA A 158 -0.61 -2.05 -16.90
N ASP A 159 -1.79 -2.66 -16.71
CA ASP A 159 -3.06 -1.96 -16.85
C ASP A 159 -3.36 -1.17 -15.57
N VAL A 160 -3.35 0.16 -15.68
CA VAL A 160 -3.58 1.05 -14.53
C VAL A 160 -4.99 1.60 -14.57
N ARG A 161 -5.72 1.40 -13.46
CA ARG A 161 -7.08 1.89 -13.30
C ARG A 161 -7.30 2.51 -11.92
N ARG A 162 -8.06 3.61 -11.88
CA ARG A 162 -8.56 4.17 -10.62
C ARG A 162 -9.77 3.39 -10.15
N VAL A 163 -9.65 2.73 -9.01
CA VAL A 163 -10.76 1.93 -8.46
C VAL A 163 -11.63 2.76 -7.50
N LEU A 164 -11.02 3.62 -6.69
CA LEU A 164 -11.71 4.46 -5.70
C LEU A 164 -11.07 5.84 -5.59
N ALA A 165 -11.88 6.86 -5.30
CA ALA A 165 -11.42 8.18 -4.87
C ALA A 165 -11.81 8.39 -3.40
N LEU A 166 -10.82 8.50 -2.52
CA LEU A 166 -11.04 8.66 -1.08
C LEU A 166 -10.98 10.16 -0.70
N PRO A 167 -11.97 10.71 0.02
CA PRO A 167 -11.91 12.08 0.49
C PRO A 167 -10.83 12.23 1.57
N PRO A 168 -10.29 13.43 1.83
CA PRO A 168 -9.31 13.66 2.90
C PRO A 168 -9.81 13.19 4.28
N GLY A 169 -11.11 13.29 4.52
CA GLY A 169 -11.79 12.81 5.72
C GLY A 169 -11.74 11.29 5.91
N ALA A 170 -11.27 10.52 4.94
CA ALA A 170 -11.05 9.08 5.06
C ALA A 170 -9.82 8.73 5.91
N PHE A 171 -8.94 9.71 6.18
CA PHE A 171 -7.66 9.48 6.83
C PHE A 171 -7.51 10.26 8.15
N ARG A 172 -6.69 9.74 9.06
CA ARG A 172 -6.29 10.40 10.30
C ARG A 172 -4.78 10.23 10.55
N PRO A 173 -4.01 11.32 10.74
CA PRO A 173 -4.40 12.72 10.53
C PRO A 173 -4.77 13.00 9.06
N THR A 174 -5.54 14.05 8.80
CA THR A 174 -5.94 14.41 7.43
C THR A 174 -4.72 14.83 6.59
N PRO A 175 -4.53 14.26 5.38
CA PRO A 175 -3.53 14.70 4.41
C PRO A 175 -3.57 16.21 4.17
N GLY A 176 -2.40 16.87 4.13
CA GLY A 176 -2.28 18.30 3.80
C GLY A 176 -2.71 19.28 4.89
N CYS A 177 -3.24 18.82 6.02
CA CYS A 177 -3.59 19.71 7.14
C CYS A 177 -2.37 19.89 8.06
N ILE A 178 -1.62 20.98 7.87
CA ILE A 178 -0.63 21.43 8.85
C ILE A 178 -1.41 21.88 10.08
N ARG A 179 -1.29 21.17 11.21
CA ARG A 179 -1.72 21.73 12.49
C ARG A 179 -0.74 22.86 12.84
N SER A 180 -1.17 24.11 12.69
CA SER A 180 -0.60 25.20 13.47
C SER A 180 -0.88 24.88 14.94
N SER A 181 0.15 24.44 15.66
CA SER A 181 0.11 24.43 17.11
C SER A 181 0.32 25.87 17.57
N SER A 182 -0.77 26.58 17.85
CA SER A 182 -0.75 27.66 18.83
C SER A 182 -0.61 27.01 20.20
N GLY A 183 0.54 27.26 20.84
CA GLY A 183 0.90 26.87 22.19
C GLY A 183 2.20 27.57 22.53
#